data_AF-A0A0L6HSH0-F1
#
_entry.id   AF-A0A0L6HSH0-F1
#
_cell.length_a   1.000
_cell.length_b   1.000
_cell.length_c   1.000
_cell.angle_alpha   90.00
_cell.angle_beta   90.00
_cell.angle_gamma   90.00
#
_symmetry.space_group_name_H-M   'P 1'
#
loop_
_entity.id
_entity.type
_entity.pdbx_description
1 polymer ?
#
loop_
_entity_poly.entity_id
_entity_poly.type
_entity_poly.pdbx_seq_one_letter_code
_entity_poly.pdbx_strand_id
1 'polypeptide(L)' 'MSDPSNTQGTPGVDEEADTASGGAPDQPDESSDQDDDVQQTLDDQTTDDDGAPLENPSGG' A
#
# COMPACT_ATOMS: atom_id res chain seq x y z
N MET A 1 -24.57 0.69 -15.19
CA MET A 1 -24.60 -0.43 -16.15
C MET A 1 -23.45 -1.37 -15.76
N SER A 2 -23.74 -2.62 -15.40
CA SER A 2 -22.73 -3.60 -14.98
C SER A 2 -22.29 -4.46 -16.16
N ASP A 3 -20.98 -4.74 -16.24
CA ASP A 3 -20.38 -5.57 -17.26
C ASP A 3 -20.93 -7.01 -17.19
N PRO A 4 -21.46 -7.58 -18.29
CA PRO A 4 -22.03 -8.93 -18.32
C PRO A 4 -21.02 -10.05 -18.05
N SER A 5 -19.72 -9.77 -18.07
CA SER A 5 -18.67 -10.74 -17.73
C SER A 5 -18.38 -10.82 -16.23
N ASN A 6 -18.87 -9.88 -15.42
CA ASN A 6 -18.70 -9.95 -13.97
C ASN A 6 -19.82 -10.78 -13.34
N THR A 7 -19.64 -12.11 -13.34
CA THR A 7 -20.55 -13.06 -12.70
C THR A 7 -20.50 -13.01 -11.17
N GLN A 8 -19.50 -12.34 -10.61
CA GLN A 8 -19.45 -11.98 -9.20
C GLN A 8 -20.25 -10.68 -9.06
N GLY A 9 -21.48 -10.77 -8.55
CA GLY A 9 -22.31 -9.60 -8.30
C GLY A 9 -21.55 -8.54 -7.50
N THR A 10 -21.92 -7.28 -7.65
CA THR A 10 -21.39 -6.22 -6.78
C THR A 10 -21.72 -6.58 -5.33
N PRO A 11 -20.74 -6.60 -4.40
CA PRO A 11 -21.01 -6.82 -2.97
C PRO A 11 -22.12 -5.88 -2.49
N GLY A 12 -22.97 -6.38 -1.59
CA GLY A 12 -24.05 -5.59 -1.00
C GLY A 12 -23.50 -4.40 -0.22
N VAL A 13 -24.37 -3.44 0.14
CA VAL A 13 -23.96 -2.22 0.88
C VAL A 13 -23.34 -2.54 2.25
N ASP A 14 -23.69 -3.70 2.81
CA ASP A 14 -23.18 -4.20 4.09
C ASP A 14 -22.30 -5.45 3.90
N GLU A 15 -22.09 -5.90 2.66
CA GLU A 15 -21.25 -7.05 2.33
C GLU A 15 -19.87 -6.52 1.94
N GLU A 16 -18.89 -6.70 2.82
CA GLU A 16 -17.52 -6.35 2.48
C GLU A 16 -17.04 -7.31 1.39
N ALA A 17 -16.32 -6.77 0.39
CA ALA A 17 -15.60 -7.64 -0.54
C ALA A 17 -14.68 -8.54 0.30
N ASP A 18 -14.63 -9.84 -0.01
CA ASP A 18 -13.66 -10.77 0.57
C ASP A 18 -12.25 -10.31 0.15
N THR A 19 -11.73 -9.30 0.86
CA THR A 19 -10.34 -8.92 0.76
C THR A 19 -9.61 -10.11 1.34
N ALA A 20 -8.85 -10.81 0.48
CA ALA A 20 -7.96 -11.85 0.95
C ALA A 20 -7.23 -11.27 2.15
N SER A 21 -7.46 -11.83 3.35
CA SER A 21 -6.87 -11.37 4.60
C SER A 21 -5.37 -11.34 4.38
N GLY A 22 -4.86 -10.17 4.01
CA GLY A 22 -3.49 -9.98 3.57
C GLY A 22 -2.62 -10.20 4.78
N GLY A 23 -2.23 -11.45 5.01
CA GLY A 23 -1.13 -11.75 5.90
C GLY A 23 0.02 -10.85 5.46
N ALA A 24 0.59 -10.12 6.42
CA ALA A 24 1.82 -9.39 6.18
C ALA A 24 2.82 -10.33 5.47
N PRO A 25 3.66 -9.83 4.55
CA PRO A 25 4.72 -10.66 3.99
C PRO A 25 5.47 -11.34 5.15
N ASP A 26 5.65 -12.66 5.05
CA ASP A 26 6.39 -13.47 6.03
C ASP A 26 7.85 -12.98 6.04
N GLN A 27 8.08 -11.97 6.88
CA GLN A 27 9.32 -11.24 7.11
C GLN A 27 9.94 -10.59 5.84
N PRO A 28 10.32 -9.29 5.87
CA PRO A 28 11.36 -8.87 4.94
C PRO A 28 12.61 -9.71 5.28
N ASP A 29 13.20 -10.35 4.27
CA ASP A 29 14.53 -10.93 4.39
C ASP A 29 15.43 -9.87 5.03
N GLU A 30 15.88 -10.12 6.25
CA GLU A 30 16.89 -9.32 6.93
C GLU A 30 18.23 -9.55 6.21
N SER A 31 18.39 -8.95 5.04
CA SER A 31 19.70 -8.60 4.49
C SER A 31 20.14 -7.29 5.14
N SER A 32 20.34 -7.36 6.47
CA SER A 32 21.08 -6.35 7.22
C SER A 32 22.42 -6.10 6.51
N ASP A 33 22.73 -4.83 6.26
CA ASP A 33 24.01 -4.27 5.77
C ASP A 33 24.09 -3.80 4.30
N GLN A 34 23.04 -3.92 3.47
CA GLN A 34 23.10 -3.46 2.07
C GLN A 34 22.10 -2.35 1.69
N ASP A 35 21.18 -2.00 2.59
CA ASP A 35 20.01 -1.17 2.25
C ASP A 35 20.02 0.22 2.88
N ASP A 36 21.05 0.64 3.61
CA ASP A 36 21.10 2.00 4.21
C ASP A 36 20.99 3.11 3.16
N ASP A 37 21.63 2.94 2.00
CA ASP A 37 21.55 3.90 0.88
C ASP A 37 20.14 3.92 0.25
N VAL A 38 19.48 2.77 0.18
CA VAL A 38 18.14 2.62 -0.41
C VAL A 38 17.08 3.18 0.53
N GLN A 39 17.21 2.90 1.83
CA GLN A 39 16.32 3.41 2.86
C GLN A 39 16.41 4.92 2.98
N GLN A 40 17.62 5.51 2.99
CA GLN A 40 17.77 6.97 2.94
C GLN A 40 17.11 7.59 1.71
N THR A 41 17.30 6.98 0.53
CA THR A 41 16.66 7.49 -0.69
C THR A 41 15.12 7.44 -0.60
N LEU A 42 14.57 6.39 0.01
CA LEU A 42 13.13 6.25 0.22
C LEU A 42 12.61 7.26 1.25
N ASP A 43 13.36 7.48 2.33
CA ASP A 43 13.03 8.46 3.35
C ASP A 43 13.00 9.87 2.74
N ASP A 44 14.02 10.27 1.97
CA ASP A 44 14.07 11.56 1.25
C ASP A 44 12.92 11.74 0.24
N GLN A 45 12.39 10.64 -0.30
CA GLN A 45 11.31 10.64 -1.28
C GLN A 45 9.91 10.63 -0.66
N THR A 46 9.80 10.33 0.62
CA THR A 46 8.51 10.13 1.31
C THR A 46 8.34 11.03 2.52
N THR A 47 9.43 11.65 2.98
CA THR A 47 9.53 12.45 4.18
C THR A 47 10.33 13.72 3.87
N ASP A 48 9.95 14.85 4.47
CA ASP A 48 10.69 16.11 4.37
C ASP A 48 11.91 16.15 5.31
N ASP A 49 12.69 17.24 5.21
CA ASP A 49 13.88 17.47 6.05
C ASP A 49 13.57 17.54 7.57
N ASP A 50 12.32 17.80 7.94
CA ASP A 50 11.84 17.84 9.32
C ASP A 50 11.37 16.46 9.83
N GLY A 51 11.40 15.43 8.97
CA GLY A 51 10.94 14.09 9.30
C GLY A 51 9.43 13.92 9.19
N ALA A 52 8.71 14.87 8.58
CA ALA A 52 7.28 14.78 8.36
C ALA A 52 6.96 14.12 7.00
N PRO A 53 5.93 13.26 6.92
CA PRO A 53 5.54 12.65 5.65
C PRO A 53 5.16 13.71 4.63
N LEU A 54 5.69 13.59 3.40
CA LEU A 54 5.33 14.49 2.30
C LEU A 54 3.82 14.43 2.03
N GLU A 55 3.18 15.59 1.81
CA GLU A 55 1.75 15.59 1.50
C GLU A 55 1.49 14.92 0.15
N ASN A 56 0.65 13.87 0.17
CA ASN A 56 0.16 13.25 -1.04
C ASN A 56 -0.66 14.27 -1.86
N PRO A 57 -0.28 14.58 -3.11
CA PRO A 57 -0.99 15.56 -3.93
C PRO A 57 -2.38 15.09 -4.40
N SER A 58 -2.88 13.93 -3.96
CA SER A 58 -4.23 13.43 -4.25
C SER A 58 -5.28 13.80 -3.20
N GLY A 59 -5.00 14.79 -2.34
CA GLY A 59 -5.94 15.28 -1.34
C GLY A 59 -7.10 16.08 -1.91
N GLY A 60 -8.11 15.39 -2.47
CA GLY A 60 -9.46 15.92 -2.73
C GLY A 60 -9.68 16.64 -4.05
#